data_AF-A0A161SXJ5-F1
#
_entry.id   AF-A0A161SXJ5-F1
#
_cell.length_a   1.000
_cell.length_b   1.000
_cell.length_c   1.000
_cell.angle_alpha   90.00
_cell.angle_beta   90.00
_cell.angle_gamma   90.00
#
_symmetry.space_group_name_H-M   'P 1'
#
loop_
_entity.id
_entity.type
_entity.pdbx_description
1 polymer ?
#
loop_
_entity_poly.entity_id
_entity_poly.type
_entity_poly.pdbx_seq_one_letter_code
_entity_poly.pdbx_strand_id
1 'polypeptide(L)'
;MMGIRIACFAAMALVTPYGWYTFVFAAGAIFLPYLAVIVANVGQDAQVTEAVNPERMIEAAPSTPAAPATPAPTVIRIAETPRLEQPRDDRS
;
A
#
# COMPACT_ATOMS: atom_id res chain seq x y z
N MET A 1 -15.95 -5.66 -0.75
CA MET A 1 -15.63 -6.81 -1.63
C MET A 1 -15.92 -8.11 -0.88
N MET A 2 -17.19 -8.52 -0.84
CA MET A 2 -17.64 -9.77 -0.18
C MET A 2 -19.10 -10.11 -0.53
N GLY A 3 -19.92 -9.08 -0.76
CA GLY A 3 -21.36 -9.22 -1.05
C GLY A 3 -21.68 -10.08 -2.28
N ILE A 4 -20.92 -9.95 -3.37
CA ILE A 4 -21.17 -10.75 -4.59
C ILE A 4 -20.83 -12.24 -4.40
N ARG A 5 -19.78 -12.57 -3.63
CA ARG A 5 -19.46 -13.95 -3.28
C ARG A 5 -20.54 -14.53 -2.36
N ILE A 6 -20.99 -13.75 -1.36
CA ILE A 6 -22.09 -14.13 -0.46
C ILE A 6 -23.39 -14.37 -1.25
N ALA A 7 -23.72 -13.52 -2.22
CA ALA A 7 -24.89 -13.68 -3.08
C ALA A 7 -24.81 -14.96 -3.94
N CYS A 8 -23.63 -15.31 -4.46
CA CYS A 8 -23.42 -16.57 -5.19
C CYS A 8 -23.61 -17.81 -4.28
N PHE A 9 -23.06 -17.79 -3.06
CA PHE A 9 -23.27 -18.87 -2.09
C PHE A 9 -24.74 -18.98 -1.65
N ALA A 10 -25.40 -17.85 -1.41
CA ALA A 10 -26.82 -17.81 -1.09
C ALA A 10 -27.67 -18.36 -2.25
N ALA A 11 -27.36 -18.00 -3.49
CA ALA A 11 -28.01 -18.55 -4.67
C ALA A 11 -27.83 -20.07 -4.79
N MET A 12 -26.62 -20.61 -4.53
CA MET A 12 -26.44 -22.07 -4.48
C MET A 12 -27.31 -22.75 -3.41
N ALA A 13 -27.46 -22.14 -2.22
CA ALA A 13 -28.22 -22.73 -1.12
C ALA A 13 -29.75 -22.67 -1.36
N LEU A 14 -30.22 -21.61 -2.01
CA LEU A 14 -31.66 -21.34 -2.22
C LEU A 14 -32.21 -21.94 -3.53
N VAL A 15 -31.36 -22.21 -4.53
CA VAL A 15 -31.78 -22.80 -5.81
C VAL A 15 -31.98 -24.31 -5.64
N THR A 16 -33.25 -24.71 -5.48
CA THR A 16 -33.69 -26.11 -5.38
C THR A 16 -34.73 -26.44 -6.46
N PRO A 17 -34.72 -27.65 -7.05
CA PRO A 17 -33.82 -28.78 -6.78
C PRO A 17 -32.38 -28.52 -7.24
N TYR A 18 -31.41 -29.02 -6.48
CA TYR A 18 -29.99 -28.88 -6.82
C TYR A 18 -29.72 -29.58 -8.15
N GLY A 19 -29.41 -28.80 -9.18
CA GLY A 19 -29.25 -29.28 -10.54
C GLY A 19 -28.15 -28.51 -11.26
N TRP A 20 -28.22 -28.45 -12.59
CA TRP A 20 -27.18 -27.81 -13.38
C TRP A 20 -26.92 -26.33 -13.01
N TYR A 21 -27.95 -25.61 -12.55
CA TYR A 21 -27.82 -24.21 -12.11
C TYR A 21 -26.91 -24.03 -10.88
N THR A 22 -26.87 -24.98 -9.95
CA THR A 22 -26.01 -24.84 -8.76
C THR A 22 -24.53 -24.88 -9.15
N PHE A 23 -24.17 -25.70 -10.15
CA PHE A 23 -22.82 -25.74 -10.71
C PHE A 23 -22.45 -24.41 -11.39
N VAL A 24 -23.39 -23.76 -12.07
CA VAL A 24 -23.17 -22.44 -12.67
C VAL A 24 -22.91 -21.38 -11.60
N PHE A 25 -23.70 -21.37 -10.51
CA PHE A 25 -23.46 -20.46 -9.38
C PHE A 25 -22.16 -20.77 -8.64
N ALA A 26 -21.77 -22.05 -8.51
CA ALA A 26 -20.50 -22.47 -7.94
C ALA A 26 -19.31 -21.94 -8.75
N ALA A 27 -19.34 -22.14 -10.06
CA ALA A 27 -18.34 -21.61 -10.97
C ALA A 27 -18.28 -20.08 -10.87
N GLY A 28 -19.44 -19.41 -10.91
CA GLY A 28 -19.55 -17.96 -10.72
C GLY A 28 -18.88 -17.48 -9.42
N ALA A 29 -19.11 -18.16 -8.29
CA ALA A 29 -18.52 -17.80 -6.99
C ALA A 29 -16.98 -17.81 -7.00
N ILE A 30 -16.37 -18.68 -7.82
CA ILE A 30 -14.92 -18.86 -7.93
C ILE A 30 -14.32 -17.91 -8.95
N PHE A 31 -14.92 -17.79 -10.15
CA PHE A 31 -14.34 -17.03 -11.27
C PHE A 31 -14.63 -15.54 -11.23
N LEU A 32 -15.83 -15.12 -10.82
CA LEU A 32 -16.22 -13.71 -10.73
C LEU A 32 -15.26 -12.83 -9.90
N PRO A 33 -14.75 -13.26 -8.74
CA PRO A 33 -13.74 -12.47 -8.01
C PRO A 33 -12.37 -12.40 -8.70
N TYR A 34 -11.98 -13.42 -9.48
CA TYR A 34 -10.74 -13.39 -10.26
C TYR A 34 -10.85 -12.38 -11.41
N LEU A 35 -11.96 -12.41 -12.14
CA LEU A 35 -12.27 -11.42 -13.18
C LEU A 35 -12.33 -10.00 -12.62
N ALA A 36 -12.92 -9.81 -11.44
CA ALA A 36 -12.96 -8.49 -10.80
C ALA A 36 -11.57 -7.91 -10.54
N VAL A 37 -10.62 -8.74 -10.09
CA VAL A 37 -9.22 -8.32 -9.88
C VAL A 37 -8.53 -8.04 -11.21
N ILE A 38 -8.75 -8.86 -12.24
CA ILE A 38 -8.21 -8.60 -13.58
C ILE A 38 -8.70 -7.25 -14.11
N VAL A 39 -10.02 -7.02 -14.10
CA VAL A 39 -10.60 -5.76 -14.59
C VAL A 39 -10.09 -4.56 -13.81
N ALA A 40 -9.99 -4.69 -12.48
CA ALA A 40 -9.43 -3.65 -11.63
C ALA A 40 -7.96 -3.38 -11.94
N ASN A 41 -7.15 -4.40 -12.20
CA ASN A 41 -5.71 -4.22 -12.41
C ASN A 41 -5.37 -3.82 -13.84
N VAL A 42 -6.01 -4.40 -14.86
CA VAL A 42 -5.77 -4.09 -16.29
C VAL A 42 -6.10 -2.63 -16.63
N GLY A 43 -7.05 -2.01 -15.92
CA GLY A 43 -7.43 -0.61 -16.14
C GLY A 43 -6.63 0.42 -15.34
N GLN A 44 -5.72 0.00 -14.44
CA GLN A 44 -5.03 0.91 -13.52
C GLN A 44 -3.58 1.22 -13.90
N ASP A 45 -3.01 0.54 -14.91
CA ASP A 45 -1.69 0.92 -15.47
C ASP A 45 -1.66 2.35 -16.04
N ALA A 46 -2.81 3.00 -16.23
CA ALA A 46 -2.93 4.35 -16.77
C ALA A 46 -3.04 5.47 -15.72
N GLN A 47 -3.33 5.16 -14.45
CA GLN A 47 -3.43 6.18 -13.39
C GLN A 47 -2.12 6.19 -12.60
N VAL A 48 -1.04 6.60 -13.27
CA VAL A 48 0.16 7.04 -12.57
C VAL A 48 -0.23 8.35 -11.87
N THR A 49 -0.70 8.25 -10.63
CA THR A 49 -0.58 9.38 -9.70
C THR A 49 0.87 9.79 -9.73
N GLU A 50 1.15 11.03 -10.13
CA GLU A 50 2.50 11.57 -10.17
C GLU A 50 3.23 11.15 -8.89
N ALA A 51 4.32 10.40 -9.03
CA ALA A 51 5.04 9.86 -7.90
C ALA A 51 5.68 11.02 -7.14
N VAL A 52 5.01 11.48 -6.08
CA VAL A 52 5.54 12.51 -5.19
C VAL A 52 6.73 11.93 -4.45
N ASN A 53 7.89 12.60 -4.53
CA ASN A 53 9.06 12.20 -3.78
C ASN A 53 8.74 12.26 -2.28
N PRO A 54 8.95 11.18 -1.51
CA PRO A 54 8.73 11.22 -0.07
C PRO A 54 9.67 12.25 0.53
N GLU A 55 9.12 13.41 0.90
CA GLU A 55 9.87 14.47 1.54
C GLU A 55 10.44 13.89 2.83
N ARG A 56 11.76 13.98 2.99
CA ARG A 56 12.50 13.40 4.11
C ARG A 56 12.02 14.03 5.41
N MET A 57 11.01 13.44 6.04
CA MET A 57 10.47 13.94 7.30
C MET A 57 11.41 13.55 8.43
N ILE A 58 11.96 14.56 9.11
CA ILE A 58 12.73 14.37 10.33
C ILE A 58 11.76 13.94 11.44
N GLU A 59 12.13 12.87 12.15
CA GLU A 59 11.40 12.42 13.33
C GLU A 59 11.43 13.53 14.39
N ALA A 60 10.24 14.00 14.78
CA ALA A 60 10.13 15.00 15.83
C ALA A 60 10.68 14.40 17.12
N ALA A 61 11.73 15.03 17.66
CA ALA A 61 12.27 14.65 18.95
C ALA A 61 11.14 14.71 20.01
N PRO A 62 11.10 13.75 20.95
CA PRO A 62 10.05 13.71 21.96
C PRO A 62 9.95 15.04 22.70
N SER A 63 8.77 15.65 22.67
CA SER A 63 8.48 16.92 23.34
C SER A 63 8.55 16.74 24.86
N THR A 64 9.73 16.92 25.44
CA THR A 64 9.87 17.06 26.89
C THR A 64 9.42 18.48 27.27
N PRO A 65 8.47 18.67 28.20
CA PRO A 65 8.05 20.00 28.62
C PRO A 65 9.25 20.85 29.08
N ALA A 66 9.38 22.05 28.52
CA ALA A 66 10.51 22.94 28.76
C ALA A 66 10.53 23.48 30.19
N ALA A 67 11.63 23.25 30.91
CA ALA A 67 11.96 24.00 32.12
C ALA A 67 12.46 25.41 31.74
N PRO A 68 12.14 26.46 32.52
CA PRO A 68 12.50 27.84 32.19
C PRO A 68 14.03 28.06 32.18
N ALA A 69 14.56 28.65 31.09
CA ALA A 69 16.01 28.77 30.82
C ALA A 69 16.62 30.13 31.22
N THR A 70 17.85 30.09 31.73
CA THR A 70 18.75 31.25 31.93
C THR A 70 19.68 31.39 30.71
N PRO A 71 20.01 32.62 30.24
CA PRO A 71 20.41 32.88 28.84
C PRO A 71 21.93 32.82 28.61
N ALA A 72 22.35 32.09 27.58
CA ALA A 72 23.70 32.17 27.01
C ALA A 72 23.64 32.02 25.47
N PRO A 73 24.50 32.71 24.70
CA PRO A 73 24.43 32.74 23.24
C PRO A 73 24.70 31.36 22.65
N THR A 74 23.73 30.86 21.88
CA THR A 74 23.77 29.53 21.25
C THR A 74 24.71 29.53 20.06
N VAL A 75 25.97 29.12 20.26
CA VAL A 75 26.94 28.92 19.17
C VAL A 75 26.87 27.49 18.67
N ILE A 76 26.25 27.28 17.50
CA ILE A 76 26.18 25.98 16.82
C ILE A 76 27.37 25.88 15.87
N ARG A 77 28.29 24.93 16.10
CA ARG A 77 29.38 24.63 15.17
C ARG A 77 29.09 23.33 14.45
N ILE A 78 29.06 23.39 13.12
CA ILE A 78 28.86 22.25 12.24
C ILE A 78 30.21 21.98 11.55
N ALA A 79 30.73 20.76 11.69
CA ALA A 79 31.90 20.29 10.96
C ALA A 79 31.49 19.12 10.07
N GLU A 80 31.87 19.15 8.80
CA GLU A 80 31.56 18.09 7.85
C GLU A 80 32.58 16.95 7.93
N THR A 81 32.09 15.72 7.87
CA THR A 81 32.93 14.53 7.77
C THR A 81 33.12 14.20 6.29
N PRO A 82 34.36 14.09 5.76
CA PRO A 82 34.56 13.79 4.35
C PRO A 82 34.00 12.40 4.00
N ARG A 83 33.31 12.33 2.87
CA ARG A 83 32.73 11.09 2.32
C ARG A 83 33.85 10.10 2.02
N LEU A 84 33.72 8.87 2.52
CA LEU A 84 34.56 7.75 2.07
C LEU A 84 34.18 7.40 0.62
N GLU A 85 35.15 7.49 -0.29
CA GLU A 85 35.00 7.26 -1.73
C GLU A 85 34.30 5.92 -2.02
N GLN A 86 33.28 5.95 -2.86
CA GLN A 86 32.48 4.77 -3.23
C GLN A 86 33.21 3.98 -4.34
N PRO A 87 33.34 2.64 -4.25
CA PRO A 87 34.02 1.86 -5.27
C PRO A 87 33.32 1.99 -6.63
N ARG A 88 34.11 2.25 -7.68
CA ARG A 88 33.64 2.34 -9.07
C ARG A 88 33.16 0.96 -9.54
N ASP A 89 31.88 0.83 -9.86
CA ASP A 89 31.30 -0.35 -10.52
C ASP A 89 31.73 -0.36 -11.99
N ASP A 90 32.91 -0.91 -12.27
CA ASP A 90 33.34 -1.25 -13.63
C ASP A 90 32.80 -2.65 -13.99
N ARG A 91 31.58 -2.70 -14.54
CA ARG A 91 31.10 -3.88 -15.29
C ARG A 91 30.95 -3.52 -16.77
N SER A 92 31.84 -4.06 -17.58
CA SER A 92 31.81 -4.18 -19.04
C SER A 92 30.94 -5.35 -19.49
#